data_AF-A0A920FWQ8-F1
#
_entry.id   AF-A0A920FWQ8-F1
#
_cell.length_a   1.000
_cell.length_b   1.000
_cell.length_c   1.000
_cell.angle_alpha   90.00
_cell.angle_beta   90.00
_cell.angle_gamma   90.00
#
_symmetry.space_group_name_H-M   'P 1'
#
loop_
_entity.id
_entity.type
_entity.pdbx_description
1 polymer ?
#
loop_
_entity_poly.entity_id
_entity_poly.type
_entity_poly.pdbx_seq_one_letter_code
_entity_poly.pdbx_strand_id
1 'polypeptide(L)'
;MAKQQITNIPKQISTTLNSVNKTISSNQSLKININSNIILEKEDTLNLPSISSLFNYEDMRGASDSFALKKKHHNEKLLNQITNQNIDIKEEIIFLERIRYEYLGSQNFLGIKRNIQSKWIKRLENIKLKKQSDLLDLLLFTLTHFFLDASNGKIWTKKRIS
;
A
#
# COMPACT_ATOMS: atom_id res chain seq x y z
N MET A 1 24.32 -19.12 25.65
CA MET A 1 24.41 -18.05 24.62
C MET A 1 23.22 -18.00 23.63
N ALA A 2 22.04 -18.57 23.94
CA ALA A 2 20.91 -18.62 23.00
C ALA A 2 19.80 -17.55 23.22
N LYS A 3 19.86 -16.74 24.29
CA LYS A 3 18.79 -15.77 24.64
C LYS A 3 18.90 -14.40 23.95
N GLN A 4 20.04 -14.05 23.35
CA GLN A 4 20.27 -12.72 22.74
C GLN A 4 19.83 -12.60 21.27
N GLN A 5 19.53 -13.70 20.56
CA GLN A 5 19.13 -13.65 19.15
C GLN A 5 17.68 -13.22 18.94
N ILE A 6 16.77 -13.52 19.88
CA ILE A 6 15.33 -13.29 19.73
C ILE A 6 14.95 -11.81 19.98
N THR A 7 15.72 -11.07 20.78
CA THR A 7 15.42 -9.67 21.14
C THR A 7 15.68 -8.65 20.03
N ASN A 8 16.38 -9.04 18.96
CA ASN A 8 16.81 -8.10 17.90
C ASN A 8 15.91 -8.08 16.66
N ILE A 9 14.92 -8.97 16.55
CA ILE A 9 14.10 -9.12 15.34
C ILE A 9 13.32 -7.82 15.01
N PRO A 10 12.62 -7.15 15.96
CA PRO A 10 11.91 -5.91 15.65
C PRO A 10 12.85 -4.80 15.17
N LYS A 11 14.05 -4.70 15.77
CA LYS A 11 15.07 -3.72 15.38
C LYS A 11 15.61 -4.01 13.99
N GLN A 12 15.92 -5.26 13.67
CA GLN A 12 16.39 -5.69 12.34
C GLN A 12 15.33 -5.41 11.26
N ILE A 13 14.06 -5.70 11.54
CA ILE A 13 12.95 -5.38 10.64
C ILE A 13 12.89 -3.88 10.42
N SER A 14 12.87 -3.07 11.49
CA SER A 14 12.84 -1.60 11.37
C SER A 14 14.01 -1.08 10.53
N THR A 15 15.24 -1.52 10.80
CA THR A 15 16.42 -1.10 10.03
C THR A 15 16.28 -1.46 8.55
N THR A 16 15.81 -2.67 8.24
CA THR A 16 15.60 -3.12 6.86
C THR A 16 14.54 -2.28 6.15
N LEU A 17 13.37 -2.09 6.78
CA LEU A 17 12.29 -1.28 6.21
C LEU A 17 12.73 0.17 5.97
N ASN A 18 13.48 0.77 6.91
CA ASN A 18 14.03 2.10 6.74
C ASN A 18 14.97 2.20 5.53
N SER A 19 15.92 1.27 5.40
CA SER A 19 16.89 1.27 4.30
C SER A 19 16.20 1.13 2.94
N VAL A 20 15.28 0.18 2.83
CA VAL A 20 14.50 -0.07 1.61
C VAL A 20 13.65 1.15 1.26
N ASN A 21 12.89 1.68 2.22
CA ASN A 21 11.99 2.81 1.95
C ASN A 21 12.72 4.08 1.58
N LYS A 22 13.86 4.40 2.21
CA LYS A 22 14.69 5.54 1.83
C LYS A 22 15.20 5.43 0.39
N THR A 23 15.54 4.22 -0.02
CA THR A 23 15.99 3.93 -1.40
C THR A 23 14.84 4.10 -2.39
N ILE A 24 13.68 3.49 -2.10
CA ILE A 24 12.49 3.57 -2.95
C ILE A 24 12.05 5.03 -3.08
N SER A 25 11.89 5.74 -1.96
CA SER A 25 11.38 7.10 -1.92
C SER A 25 12.37 8.15 -2.41
N SER A 26 13.66 7.79 -2.46
CA SER A 26 14.77 8.73 -2.65
C SER A 26 14.78 9.85 -1.59
N ASN A 27 14.24 9.58 -0.39
CA ASN A 27 14.18 10.50 0.73
C ASN A 27 14.87 9.90 1.97
N GLN A 28 15.99 10.51 2.39
CA GLN A 28 16.79 10.07 3.54
C GLN A 28 16.19 10.42 4.91
N SER A 29 15.26 11.38 4.97
CA SER A 29 14.58 11.77 6.21
C SER A 29 13.51 10.75 6.64
N LEU A 30 13.11 9.86 5.74
CA LEU A 30 12.02 8.91 5.93
C LEU A 30 12.32 7.95 7.10
N LYS A 31 11.36 7.82 8.03
CA LYS A 31 11.48 6.98 9.23
C LYS A 31 10.35 5.97 9.34
N ILE A 32 10.71 4.70 9.55
CA ILE A 32 9.77 3.59 9.82
C ILE A 32 9.97 3.11 11.25
N ASN A 33 8.96 3.30 12.09
CA ASN A 33 8.98 2.91 13.50
C ASN A 33 8.06 1.70 13.73
N ILE A 34 8.51 0.77 14.57
CA ILE A 34 7.74 -0.41 14.97
C ILE A 34 7.57 -0.34 16.49
N ASN A 35 6.47 0.28 16.91
CA ASN A 35 6.15 0.49 18.32
C ASN A 35 4.69 0.94 18.55
N SER A 36 3.90 1.05 17.47
CA SER A 36 2.51 1.47 17.55
C SER A 36 1.59 0.26 17.71
N ASN A 37 0.32 0.50 17.99
CA ASN A 37 -0.74 -0.51 17.89
C ASN A 37 -1.54 -0.37 16.57
N ILE A 38 -1.34 0.74 15.86
CA ILE A 38 -2.03 1.08 14.62
C ILE A 38 -1.03 1.55 13.57
N ILE A 39 -1.44 1.49 12.30
CA ILE A 39 -0.71 2.16 11.22
C ILE A 39 -0.99 3.66 11.32
N LEU A 40 0.06 4.46 11.47
CA LEU A 40 -0.06 5.91 11.52
C LEU A 40 0.98 6.56 10.59
N GLU A 41 0.47 7.24 9.56
CA GLU A 41 1.27 8.07 8.66
C GLU A 41 1.33 9.51 9.20
N LYS A 42 2.55 10.03 9.31
CA LYS A 42 2.88 11.45 9.44
C LYS A 42 3.83 11.79 8.31
N GLU A 43 3.98 13.08 8.01
CA GLU A 43 4.80 13.63 6.91
C GLU A 43 5.87 12.65 6.43
N ASP A 44 7.04 12.54 7.06
CA ASP A 44 8.08 11.59 6.66
C ASP A 44 8.23 10.39 7.62
N THR A 45 7.17 10.04 8.36
CA THR A 45 7.22 8.95 9.35
C THR A 45 6.04 8.02 9.22
N LEU A 46 6.31 6.72 9.12
CA LEU A 46 5.30 5.67 9.24
C LEU A 46 5.52 4.91 10.55
N ASN A 47 4.50 4.85 11.39
CA ASN A 47 4.50 4.00 12.57
C ASN A 47 3.66 2.77 12.25
N LEU A 48 4.26 1.59 12.46
CA LEU A 48 3.65 0.30 12.21
C LEU A 48 3.36 -0.44 13.52
N PRO A 49 2.30 -1.26 13.55
CA PRO A 49 2.10 -2.22 14.61
C PRO A 49 3.24 -3.23 14.74
N SER A 50 3.47 -3.70 15.95
CA SER A 50 4.28 -4.90 16.18
C SER A 50 3.64 -6.13 15.53
N ILE A 51 4.47 -7.11 15.15
CA ILE A 51 3.98 -8.36 14.56
C ILE A 51 3.00 -9.05 15.50
N SER A 52 1.87 -9.48 14.97
CA SER A 52 0.81 -10.21 15.66
C SER A 52 0.11 -11.16 14.68
N SER A 53 -0.87 -11.92 15.18
CA SER A 53 -1.74 -12.76 14.34
C SER A 53 -2.56 -11.96 13.33
N LEU A 54 -2.87 -10.70 13.63
CA LEU A 54 -3.67 -9.81 12.77
C LEU A 54 -2.81 -8.96 11.83
N PHE A 55 -1.55 -8.74 12.19
CA PHE A 55 -0.62 -7.89 11.44
C PHE A 55 0.75 -8.56 11.37
N ASN A 56 1.02 -9.23 10.25
CA ASN A 56 2.22 -10.03 10.05
C ASN A 56 3.31 -9.26 9.29
N TYR A 57 4.44 -9.90 9.01
CA TYR A 57 5.55 -9.27 8.28
C TYR A 57 5.16 -8.85 6.85
N GLU A 58 4.29 -9.57 6.18
CA GLU A 58 3.83 -9.20 4.83
C GLU A 58 2.96 -7.94 4.88
N ASP A 59 2.13 -7.78 5.91
CA ASP A 59 1.38 -6.55 6.15
C ASP A 59 2.30 -5.35 6.40
N MET A 60 3.37 -5.57 7.18
CA MET A 60 4.41 -4.56 7.40
C MET A 60 5.07 -4.14 6.08
N ARG A 61 5.42 -5.10 5.24
CA ARG A 61 6.02 -4.84 3.92
C ARG A 61 5.07 -4.10 3.00
N GLY A 62 3.81 -4.55 2.91
CA GLY A 62 2.80 -3.89 2.10
C GLY A 62 2.55 -2.44 2.52
N ALA A 63 2.45 -2.17 3.83
CA ALA A 63 2.27 -0.81 4.36
C ALA A 63 3.53 0.05 4.15
N SER A 64 4.71 -0.49 4.46
CA SER A 64 6.00 0.17 4.31
C SER A 64 6.29 0.56 2.86
N ASP A 65 6.17 -0.39 1.93
CA ASP A 65 6.48 -0.17 0.53
C ASP A 65 5.47 0.82 -0.09
N SER A 66 4.18 0.70 0.24
CA SER A 66 3.12 1.64 -0.17
C SER A 66 3.44 3.08 0.26
N PHE A 67 3.87 3.28 1.51
CA PHE A 67 4.26 4.59 2.02
C PHE A 67 5.48 5.17 1.28
N ALA A 68 6.48 4.35 0.97
CA ALA A 68 7.64 4.79 0.20
C ALA A 68 7.27 5.19 -1.24
N LEU A 69 6.37 4.44 -1.88
CA LEU A 69 5.85 4.77 -3.21
C LEU A 69 5.02 6.04 -3.20
N LYS A 70 4.17 6.23 -2.17
CA LYS A 70 3.45 7.51 -1.94
C LYS A 70 4.43 8.66 -1.91
N LYS A 71 5.49 8.56 -1.10
CA LYS A 71 6.49 9.63 -0.95
C LYS A 71 7.18 10.03 -2.25
N LYS A 72 7.36 9.09 -3.18
CA LYS A 72 8.01 9.35 -4.46
C LYS A 72 7.08 9.80 -5.57
N HIS A 73 5.89 9.21 -5.65
CA HIS A 73 5.05 9.28 -6.84
C HIS A 73 3.72 9.99 -6.62
N HIS A 74 3.35 10.28 -5.37
CA HIS A 74 2.15 11.03 -5.06
C HIS A 74 2.27 12.49 -5.52
N ASN A 75 1.24 13.00 -6.19
CA ASN A 75 1.17 14.40 -6.58
C ASN A 75 0.08 15.11 -5.76
N GLU A 76 0.47 15.67 -4.62
CA GLU A 76 -0.44 16.34 -3.69
C GLU A 76 -1.14 17.55 -4.33
N LYS A 77 -0.42 18.35 -5.13
CA LYS A 77 -0.99 19.51 -5.81
C LYS A 77 -2.12 19.10 -6.76
N LEU A 78 -1.89 18.09 -7.59
CA LEU A 78 -2.89 17.58 -8.52
C LEU A 78 -4.06 16.95 -7.77
N LEU A 79 -3.79 16.14 -6.74
CA LEU A 79 -4.85 15.55 -5.92
C LEU A 79 -5.76 16.64 -5.35
N ASN A 80 -5.18 17.65 -4.70
CA ASN A 80 -5.93 18.75 -4.09
C ASN A 80 -6.76 19.51 -5.12
N GLN A 81 -6.23 19.77 -6.32
CA GLN A 81 -6.98 20.41 -7.40
C GLN A 81 -8.22 19.60 -7.80
N ILE A 82 -8.07 18.28 -8.02
CA ILE A 82 -9.17 17.41 -8.44
C ILE A 82 -10.19 17.27 -7.30
N THR A 83 -9.75 17.07 -6.06
CA THR A 83 -10.67 16.88 -4.92
C THR A 83 -11.43 18.16 -4.57
N ASN A 84 -10.84 19.33 -4.75
CA ASN A 84 -11.52 20.61 -4.51
C ASN A 84 -12.65 20.86 -5.52
N GLN A 85 -12.52 20.34 -6.74
CA GLN A 85 -13.54 20.43 -7.78
C GLN A 85 -14.62 19.36 -7.65
N ASN A 86 -14.32 18.25 -6.95
CA ASN A 86 -15.16 17.05 -6.89
C ASN A 86 -15.29 16.59 -5.43
N ILE A 87 -15.87 17.45 -4.59
CA ILE A 87 -15.92 17.23 -3.13
C ILE A 87 -16.69 15.95 -2.76
N ASP A 88 -17.75 15.62 -3.53
CA ASP A 88 -18.66 14.49 -3.26
C ASP A 88 -18.01 13.12 -3.49
N ILE A 89 -16.95 13.05 -4.31
CA ILE A 89 -16.23 11.82 -4.64
C ILE A 89 -14.76 11.86 -4.21
N LYS A 90 -14.47 12.70 -3.21
CA LYS A 90 -13.10 12.97 -2.73
C LYS A 90 -12.40 11.68 -2.29
N GLU A 91 -13.08 10.80 -1.57
CA GLU A 91 -12.49 9.56 -1.03
C GLU A 91 -12.12 8.58 -2.15
N GLU A 92 -12.95 8.49 -3.19
CA GLU A 92 -12.71 7.70 -4.39
C GLU A 92 -11.48 8.22 -5.15
N ILE A 93 -11.34 9.54 -5.27
CA ILE A 93 -10.17 10.16 -5.92
C ILE A 93 -8.89 9.89 -5.11
N ILE A 94 -8.94 10.02 -3.77
CA ILE A 94 -7.81 9.70 -2.89
C ILE A 94 -7.40 8.24 -3.04
N PHE A 95 -8.39 7.34 -3.14
CA PHE A 95 -8.15 5.92 -3.36
C PHE A 95 -7.54 5.63 -4.74
N LEU A 96 -8.05 6.26 -5.80
CA LEU A 96 -7.50 6.14 -7.15
C LEU A 96 -6.05 6.62 -7.21
N GLU A 97 -5.74 7.75 -6.57
CA GLU A 97 -4.39 8.26 -6.47
C GLU A 97 -3.48 7.27 -5.74
N ARG A 98 -3.98 6.62 -4.68
CA ARG A 98 -3.27 5.53 -3.99
C ARG A 98 -2.91 4.39 -4.92
N ILE A 99 -3.89 3.87 -5.66
CA ILE A 99 -3.58 2.78 -6.57
C ILE A 99 -2.64 3.24 -7.69
N ARG A 100 -2.81 4.45 -8.22
CA ARG A 100 -1.97 5.00 -9.28
C ARG A 100 -0.50 5.03 -8.88
N TYR A 101 -0.17 5.61 -7.71
CA TYR A 101 1.24 5.71 -7.30
C TYR A 101 1.83 4.34 -6.94
N GLU A 102 1.03 3.43 -6.37
CA GLU A 102 1.49 2.07 -6.05
C GLU A 102 1.72 1.24 -7.30
N TYR A 103 0.81 1.33 -8.27
CA TYR A 103 0.90 0.63 -9.55
C TYR A 103 2.11 1.13 -10.35
N LEU A 104 2.22 2.45 -10.58
CA LEU A 104 3.32 3.02 -11.36
C LEU A 104 4.66 2.78 -10.69
N GLY A 105 4.73 3.04 -9.38
CA GLY A 105 5.98 3.00 -8.63
C GLY A 105 6.52 1.59 -8.38
N SER A 106 5.66 0.56 -8.40
CA SER A 106 6.09 -0.83 -8.17
C SER A 106 6.57 -1.56 -9.43
N GLN A 107 6.34 -1.04 -10.65
CA GLN A 107 6.63 -1.79 -11.89
C GLN A 107 8.08 -2.26 -12.01
N ASN A 108 9.03 -1.45 -11.53
CA ASN A 108 10.46 -1.75 -11.65
C ASN A 108 10.99 -2.68 -10.54
N PHE A 109 10.14 -3.08 -9.59
CA PHE A 109 10.56 -3.78 -8.38
C PHE A 109 9.66 -5.00 -8.13
N LEU A 110 10.07 -6.17 -8.63
CA LEU A 110 9.26 -7.40 -8.54
C LEU A 110 8.83 -7.74 -7.10
N GLY A 111 9.72 -7.57 -6.12
CA GLY A 111 9.40 -7.81 -4.71
C GLY A 111 8.36 -6.82 -4.15
N ILE A 112 8.52 -5.53 -4.44
CA ILE A 112 7.58 -4.50 -4.00
C ILE A 112 6.22 -4.71 -4.66
N LYS A 113 6.21 -5.00 -5.96
CA LYS A 113 5.00 -5.32 -6.71
C LYS A 113 4.21 -6.46 -6.06
N ARG A 114 4.89 -7.55 -5.68
CA ARG A 114 4.27 -8.66 -4.94
C ARG A 114 3.72 -8.21 -3.59
N ASN A 115 4.46 -7.42 -2.82
CA ASN A 115 4.00 -6.92 -1.51
C ASN A 115 2.73 -6.04 -1.65
N ILE A 116 2.68 -5.17 -2.65
CA ILE A 116 1.51 -4.35 -2.97
C ILE A 116 0.33 -5.24 -3.40
N GLN A 117 0.56 -6.24 -4.26
CA GLN A 117 -0.48 -7.19 -4.66
C GLN A 117 -1.05 -7.96 -3.47
N SER A 118 -0.20 -8.53 -2.61
CA SER A 118 -0.64 -9.25 -1.41
C SER A 118 -1.47 -8.36 -0.48
N LYS A 119 -1.04 -7.12 -0.26
CA LYS A 119 -1.81 -6.11 0.52
C LYS A 119 -3.22 -5.92 -0.05
N TRP A 120 -3.35 -5.79 -1.37
CA TRP A 120 -4.65 -5.59 -2.02
C TRP A 120 -5.52 -6.85 -2.03
N ILE A 121 -4.93 -8.04 -2.24
CA ILE A 121 -5.64 -9.32 -2.17
C ILE A 121 -6.23 -9.51 -0.77
N LYS A 122 -5.45 -9.28 0.29
CA LYS A 122 -5.93 -9.36 1.67
C LYS A 122 -7.08 -8.37 1.95
N ARG A 123 -7.03 -7.16 1.37
CA ARG A 123 -8.15 -6.20 1.46
C ARG A 123 -9.41 -6.73 0.76
N LEU A 124 -9.27 -7.33 -0.42
CA LEU A 124 -10.41 -7.90 -1.16
C LEU A 124 -11.08 -9.03 -0.39
N GLU A 125 -10.30 -9.90 0.27
CA GLU A 125 -10.82 -10.94 1.15
C GLU A 125 -11.67 -10.34 2.28
N ASN A 126 -11.18 -9.27 2.91
CA ASN A 126 -11.93 -8.56 3.95
C ASN A 126 -13.24 -7.93 3.43
N ILE A 127 -13.26 -7.40 2.21
CA ILE A 127 -14.48 -6.83 1.58
C ILE A 127 -15.49 -7.95 1.28
N LYS A 128 -15.04 -9.09 0.74
CA LYS A 128 -15.91 -10.24 0.46
C LYS A 128 -16.59 -10.76 1.72
N LEU A 129 -15.86 -10.83 2.84
CA LEU A 129 -16.42 -11.26 4.13
C LEU A 129 -17.52 -10.33 4.65
N LYS A 130 -17.48 -9.04 4.30
CA LYS A 130 -18.49 -8.04 4.69
C LYS A 130 -19.75 -8.04 3.81
N LYS A 131 -19.87 -8.95 2.83
CA LYS A 131 -21.01 -9.06 1.90
C LYS A 131 -21.37 -7.74 1.20
N GLN A 132 -20.39 -7.09 0.56
CA GLN A 132 -20.52 -5.99 -0.42
C GLN A 132 -21.93 -5.38 -0.54
N SER A 133 -22.28 -4.51 0.40
CA SER A 133 -23.61 -3.89 0.45
C SER A 133 -23.63 -2.46 -0.06
N ASP A 134 -22.46 -1.85 -0.28
CA ASP A 134 -22.31 -0.43 -0.63
C ASP A 134 -21.66 -0.25 -2.01
N LEU A 135 -22.10 0.76 -2.75
CA LEU A 135 -21.59 1.17 -4.06
C LEU A 135 -20.10 1.51 -3.99
N LEU A 136 -19.67 2.15 -2.91
CA LEU A 136 -18.26 2.46 -2.69
C LEU A 136 -17.42 1.18 -2.60
N ASP A 137 -17.85 0.20 -1.82
CA ASP A 137 -17.14 -1.09 -1.71
C ASP A 137 -17.05 -1.82 -3.06
N LEU A 138 -18.07 -1.71 -3.91
CA LEU A 138 -18.06 -2.27 -5.26
C LEU A 138 -17.08 -1.54 -6.18
N LEU A 139 -17.04 -0.21 -6.15
CA LEU A 139 -16.08 0.59 -6.91
C LEU A 139 -14.65 0.23 -6.49
N LEU A 140 -14.37 0.20 -5.19
CA LEU A 140 -13.07 -0.16 -4.63
C LEU A 140 -12.66 -1.58 -5.04
N PHE A 141 -13.58 -2.53 -4.95
CA PHE A 141 -13.37 -3.92 -5.38
C PHE A 141 -13.00 -4.00 -6.86
N THR A 142 -13.78 -3.32 -7.72
CA THR A 142 -13.61 -3.33 -9.18
C THR A 142 -12.27 -2.74 -9.58
N LEU A 143 -11.92 -1.57 -9.04
CA LEU A 143 -10.64 -0.92 -9.31
C LEU A 143 -9.47 -1.80 -8.85
N THR A 144 -9.55 -2.35 -7.64
CA THR A 144 -8.48 -3.22 -7.11
C THR A 144 -8.26 -4.44 -8.02
N HIS A 145 -9.32 -5.09 -8.48
CA HIS A 145 -9.23 -6.21 -9.43
C HIS A 145 -8.58 -5.80 -10.76
N PHE A 146 -9.03 -4.68 -11.34
CA PHE A 146 -8.45 -4.15 -12.58
C PHE A 146 -6.94 -3.95 -12.44
N PHE A 147 -6.48 -3.33 -11.35
CA PHE A 147 -5.07 -3.07 -11.14
C PHE A 147 -4.25 -4.33 -10.82
N LEU A 148 -4.83 -5.30 -10.12
CA LEU A 148 -4.19 -6.61 -9.93
C LEU A 148 -3.98 -7.30 -11.27
N ASP A 149 -5.00 -7.32 -12.13
CA ASP A 149 -4.88 -7.90 -13.46
C ASP A 149 -3.88 -7.15 -14.35
N ALA A 150 -3.95 -5.81 -14.38
CA ALA A 150 -3.01 -4.98 -15.12
C ALA A 150 -1.56 -5.18 -14.63
N SER A 151 -1.36 -5.32 -13.32
CA SER A 151 -0.05 -5.61 -12.73
C SER A 151 0.46 -7.00 -13.11
N ASN A 152 -0.42 -7.98 -13.28
CA ASN A 152 -0.05 -9.32 -13.76
C ASN A 152 0.13 -9.40 -15.29
N GLY A 153 0.08 -8.26 -16.00
CA GLY A 153 0.22 -8.22 -17.45
C GLY A 153 -0.99 -8.75 -18.20
N LYS A 154 -2.15 -8.91 -17.53
CA LYS A 154 -3.39 -9.26 -18.22
C LYS A 154 -3.90 -8.03 -18.97
N ILE A 155 -4.01 -8.16 -20.28
CA ILE A 155 -4.61 -7.14 -21.14
C ILE A 155 -6.12 -7.39 -21.17
N TRP A 156 -6.90 -6.42 -20.70
CA TRP A 156 -8.36 -6.44 -20.85
C TRP A 156 -8.72 -6.12 -22.30
N THR A 157 -8.69 -7.14 -23.16
CA THR A 157 -9.18 -7.01 -24.54
C THR A 157 -10.70 -7.00 -24.51
N LYS A 158 -11.32 -5.99 -25.14
CA LYS A 158 -12.76 -5.98 -25.40
C LYS A 158 -13.09 -7.24 -26.24
N LYS A 159 -13.69 -8.27 -25.64
CA LYS A 159 -14.29 -9.36 -26.42
C LYS A 159 -15.35 -8.68 -27.30
N ARG A 160 -15.13 -8.64 -28.61
CA ARG A 160 -16.21 -8.34 -29.55
C ARG A 160 -17.19 -9.49 -29.39
N ILE A 161 -18.32 -9.21 -28.75
CA ILE A 161 -19.47 -10.09 -28.80
C ILE A 161 -19.98 -9.92 -30.23
N SER A 162 -19.62 -10.88 -31.09
CA SER A 162 -20.17 -11.05 -32.44
C SER A 162 -21.54 -11.67 -32.34
#